data_AF-A0A389MHS2-F1
#
_entry.id   AF-A0A389MHS2-F1
#
_cell.length_a   1.000
_cell.length_b   1.000
_cell.length_c   1.000
_cell.angle_alpha   90.00
_cell.angle_beta   90.00
_cell.angle_gamma   90.00
#
_symmetry.space_group_name_H-M   'P 1'
#
loop_
_entity.id
_entity.type
_entity.pdbx_description
1 polymer ?
#
loop_
_entity_poly.entity_id
_entity_poly.type
_entity_poly.pdbx_seq_one_letter_code
_entity_poly.pdbx_strand_id
1 'polypeptide(L)'
;MKLWQIVGGTALSLTLAGCASQHTTPAQEAPANTSASPSGPAITGPNVSGTVNISQRIALPPDAVLTVTMSDASLADAPSRVIAQKVARTGGKQAPFSFILPYNPQDISPNARVILSAAVTVNGQMTFITDSVKEVVNRGQGTRADLQLVPVASVPVTTKPAALGPMSNPNNPDLEASPNAPAPAPVNPAPAQPMY
;
A
#
# COMPACT_ATOMS: atom_id res chain seq x y z
N MET A 1 -34.73 -11.85 -78.87
CA MET A 1 -33.43 -11.14 -79.02
C MET A 1 -32.45 -11.85 -78.08
N LYS A 2 -31.64 -12.81 -78.56
CA LYS A 2 -30.24 -12.68 -79.06
C LYS A 2 -29.24 -12.33 -77.92
N LEU A 3 -28.58 -13.33 -77.29
CA LEU A 3 -27.13 -13.69 -77.39
C LEU A 3 -26.18 -12.48 -77.51
N TRP A 4 -25.06 -12.36 -76.76
CA TRP A 4 -23.92 -13.30 -76.79
C TRP A 4 -22.87 -13.04 -75.68
N GLN A 5 -22.22 -14.14 -75.27
CA GLN A 5 -20.94 -14.45 -74.58
C GLN A 5 -19.84 -13.37 -74.43
N ILE A 6 -19.00 -13.48 -73.39
CA ILE A 6 -17.54 -13.77 -73.52
C ILE A 6 -17.02 -14.50 -72.27
N VAL A 7 -16.39 -15.63 -72.54
CA VAL A 7 -15.55 -16.49 -71.70
C VAL A 7 -14.17 -15.85 -71.52
N GLY A 8 -13.63 -15.87 -70.31
CA GLY A 8 -12.22 -15.57 -70.03
C GLY A 8 -11.75 -16.38 -68.82
N GLY A 9 -11.14 -17.53 -69.08
CA GLY A 9 -10.48 -18.35 -68.07
C GLY A 9 -8.99 -18.08 -68.00
N THR A 10 -8.37 -18.52 -66.90
CA THR A 10 -7.10 -19.25 -66.87
C THR A 10 -6.91 -19.86 -65.49
N ALA A 11 -6.58 -21.15 -65.48
CA ALA A 11 -6.25 -21.91 -64.29
C ALA A 11 -4.82 -21.58 -63.83
N LEU A 12 -4.59 -21.58 -62.51
CA LEU A 12 -3.28 -21.86 -61.95
C LEU A 12 -3.43 -22.77 -60.73
N SER A 13 -3.08 -24.03 -60.92
CA SER A 13 -2.80 -25.03 -59.89
C SER A 13 -1.38 -24.81 -59.37
N LEU A 14 -1.12 -24.79 -58.06
CA LEU A 14 0.21 -25.06 -57.50
C LEU A 14 0.14 -25.74 -56.12
N THR A 15 0.35 -27.06 -56.18
CA THR A 15 1.17 -27.95 -55.31
C THR A 15 1.33 -27.68 -53.81
N LEU A 16 0.91 -28.69 -53.02
CA LEU A 16 1.31 -28.96 -51.64
C LEU A 16 2.83 -29.16 -51.54
N ALA A 17 3.51 -28.34 -50.74
CA ALA A 17 4.87 -28.59 -50.27
C ALA A 17 4.84 -28.73 -48.74
N GLY A 18 5.17 -29.92 -48.26
CA GLY A 18 5.49 -30.14 -46.85
C GLY A 18 6.94 -29.75 -46.57
N CYS A 19 7.19 -29.14 -45.42
CA CYS A 19 8.52 -29.12 -44.82
C CYS A 19 8.42 -29.52 -43.35
N ALA A 20 9.10 -30.62 -43.06
CA ALA A 20 9.51 -31.03 -41.74
C ALA A 20 10.61 -30.09 -41.20
N SER A 21 10.62 -29.98 -39.86
CA SER A 21 11.69 -29.61 -38.93
C SER A 21 12.94 -28.93 -39.50
N GLN A 22 13.29 -27.74 -38.99
CA GLN A 22 14.68 -27.39 -38.68
C GLN A 22 14.71 -26.46 -37.46
N HIS A 23 15.36 -26.94 -36.41
CA HIS A 23 15.85 -26.18 -35.27
C HIS A 23 16.84 -25.12 -35.77
N THR A 24 16.59 -23.85 -35.47
CA THR A 24 17.60 -22.81 -35.63
C THR A 24 17.83 -22.20 -34.27
N THR A 25 18.99 -22.50 -33.69
CA THR A 25 19.57 -21.81 -32.54
C THR A 25 19.74 -20.33 -32.88
N PRO A 26 19.10 -19.39 -32.15
CA PRO A 26 19.57 -18.03 -32.08
C PRO A 26 20.77 -18.00 -31.15
N ALA A 27 21.81 -17.28 -31.58
CA ALA A 27 23.01 -17.02 -30.81
C ALA A 27 22.70 -16.53 -29.40
N GLN A 28 23.51 -17.01 -28.46
CA GLN A 28 23.59 -16.53 -27.09
C GLN A 28 23.97 -15.05 -27.07
N GLU A 29 22.99 -14.18 -26.84
CA GLU A 29 23.19 -12.85 -26.26
C GLU A 29 23.05 -12.96 -24.74
N ALA A 30 23.92 -12.23 -24.05
CA ALA A 30 24.11 -12.24 -22.59
C ALA A 30 22.80 -12.07 -21.80
N PRO A 31 22.73 -12.54 -20.54
CA PRO A 31 21.62 -12.23 -19.65
C PRO A 31 21.62 -10.73 -19.34
N ALA A 32 20.95 -9.94 -20.19
CA ALA A 32 20.60 -8.57 -19.88
C ALA A 32 19.43 -8.65 -18.90
N ASN A 33 19.74 -8.43 -17.62
CA ASN A 33 18.80 -8.18 -16.55
C ASN A 33 17.79 -7.12 -17.00
N THR A 34 16.66 -7.57 -17.54
CA THR A 34 15.55 -6.69 -17.84
C THR A 34 14.87 -6.44 -16.51
N SER A 35 15.30 -5.38 -15.84
CA SER A 35 14.57 -4.78 -14.73
C SER A 35 13.17 -4.43 -15.23
N ALA A 36 12.24 -5.37 -15.05
CA ALA A 36 10.82 -5.13 -15.24
C ALA A 36 10.42 -4.03 -14.25
N SER A 37 10.35 -2.80 -14.74
CA SER A 37 9.66 -1.73 -14.04
C SER A 37 8.19 -2.13 -14.02
N PRO A 38 7.50 -2.19 -12.86
CA PRO A 38 6.08 -2.48 -12.82
C PRO A 38 5.33 -1.24 -13.32
N SER A 39 5.28 -1.05 -14.63
CA SER A 39 4.35 -0.14 -15.27
C SER A 39 3.00 -0.85 -15.32
N GLY A 40 2.21 -0.68 -14.25
CA GLY A 40 0.80 -1.04 -14.25
C GLY A 40 0.04 -0.36 -15.40
N PRO A 41 -1.16 -0.85 -15.75
CA PRO A 41 -1.93 -0.33 -16.87
C PRO A 41 -2.11 1.19 -16.75
N ALA A 42 -1.65 1.92 -17.78
CA ALA A 42 -1.80 3.36 -17.84
C ALA A 42 -3.27 3.72 -18.10
N ILE A 43 -4.01 4.03 -17.05
CA ILE A 43 -5.39 4.52 -17.17
C ILE A 43 -5.33 5.93 -17.78
N THR A 44 -5.92 6.08 -18.97
CA THR A 44 -6.10 7.38 -19.62
C THR A 44 -7.54 7.80 -19.37
N GLY A 45 -7.74 8.75 -18.45
CA GLY A 45 -9.05 9.17 -17.97
C GLY A 45 -8.98 10.49 -17.20
N PRO A 46 -10.09 10.95 -16.60
CA PRO A 46 -10.04 12.05 -15.67
C PRO A 46 -9.05 11.74 -14.53
N ASN A 47 -8.47 12.79 -13.98
CA ASN A 47 -7.41 12.67 -13.00
C ASN A 47 -7.64 13.59 -11.82
N VAL A 48 -7.17 13.14 -10.65
CA VAL A 48 -7.00 13.99 -9.49
C VAL A 48 -5.56 14.47 -9.46
N SER A 49 -5.36 15.78 -9.27
CA SER A 49 -4.04 16.39 -9.22
C SER A 49 -3.83 17.21 -7.95
N GLY A 50 -2.58 17.55 -7.65
CA GLY A 50 -2.29 18.39 -6.51
C GLY A 50 -0.82 18.37 -6.14
N THR A 51 -0.52 18.92 -4.97
CA THR A 51 0.82 18.94 -4.40
C THR A 51 0.85 18.26 -3.04
N VAL A 52 1.97 17.59 -2.76
CA VAL A 52 2.27 17.00 -1.46
C VAL A 52 3.33 17.85 -0.79
N ASN A 53 2.98 18.44 0.34
CA ASN A 53 3.85 19.26 1.16
C ASN A 53 4.22 18.51 2.45
N ILE A 54 5.38 18.82 3.01
CA ILE A 54 5.82 18.26 4.31
C ILE A 54 5.94 19.44 5.27
N SER A 55 5.30 19.33 6.44
CA SER A 55 5.24 20.44 7.39
C SER A 55 6.61 20.80 8.00
N GLN A 56 7.57 19.88 7.96
CA GLN A 56 8.93 20.10 8.46
C GLN A 56 9.89 20.39 7.31
N ARG A 57 10.83 21.32 7.54
CA ARG A 57 11.94 21.61 6.62
C ARG A 57 13.02 20.55 6.76
N ILE A 58 12.75 19.35 6.25
CA ILE A 58 13.70 18.24 6.25
C ILE A 58 14.01 17.78 4.84
N ALA A 59 15.22 17.27 4.63
CA ALA A 59 15.57 16.58 3.40
C ALA A 59 15.07 15.14 3.48
N LEU A 60 14.27 14.72 2.49
CA LEU A 60 13.96 13.31 2.34
C LEU A 60 15.20 12.56 1.84
N PRO A 61 15.51 11.38 2.40
CA PRO A 61 16.53 10.49 1.87
C PRO A 61 16.28 10.13 0.38
N PRO A 62 17.32 9.80 -0.40
CA PRO A 62 17.17 9.46 -1.82
C PRO A 62 16.37 8.17 -2.06
N ASP A 63 16.35 7.27 -1.09
CA ASP A 63 15.58 6.02 -1.07
C ASP A 63 14.12 6.20 -0.62
N ALA A 64 13.69 7.43 -0.26
CA ALA A 64 12.32 7.67 0.16
C ALA A 64 11.31 7.46 -0.98
N VAL A 65 10.21 6.79 -0.67
CA VAL A 65 9.13 6.47 -1.59
C VAL A 65 7.86 7.18 -1.15
N LEU A 66 7.37 8.08 -1.99
CA LEU A 66 6.08 8.73 -1.83
C LEU A 66 4.99 7.86 -2.49
N THR A 67 3.99 7.51 -1.70
CA THR A 67 2.80 6.79 -2.16
C THR A 67 1.59 7.68 -1.98
N VAL A 68 0.90 8.01 -3.06
CA VAL A 68 -0.37 8.75 -3.06
C VAL A 68 -1.49 7.77 -3.43
N THR A 69 -2.51 7.70 -2.60
CA THR A 69 -3.60 6.73 -2.71
C THR A 69 -4.94 7.46 -2.68
N MET A 70 -5.77 7.18 -3.68
CA MET A 70 -7.16 7.57 -3.75
C MET A 70 -8.04 6.35 -3.50
N SER A 71 -8.93 6.46 -2.52
CA SER A 71 -9.77 5.35 -2.05
C SER A 71 -11.22 5.77 -1.86
N ASP A 72 -12.12 4.80 -1.98
CA ASP A 72 -13.53 4.91 -1.59
C ASP A 72 -13.69 4.53 -0.12
N ALA A 73 -14.10 5.50 0.70
CA ALA A 73 -14.38 5.34 2.14
C ALA A 73 -15.88 5.56 2.45
N SER A 74 -16.76 5.12 1.54
CA SER A 74 -18.22 5.21 1.73
C SER A 74 -18.77 4.25 2.78
N LEU A 75 -18.07 3.14 3.01
CA LEU A 75 -18.42 2.15 4.03
C LEU A 75 -17.68 2.49 5.32
N ALA A 76 -18.42 2.76 6.40
CA ALA A 76 -17.84 3.14 7.68
C ALA A 76 -17.12 1.97 8.38
N ASP A 77 -17.65 0.75 8.23
CA ASP A 77 -17.20 -0.45 8.95
C ASP A 77 -16.32 -1.38 8.09
N ALA A 78 -15.88 -0.92 6.92
CA ALA A 78 -15.05 -1.70 6.01
C ALA A 78 -13.76 -0.95 5.63
N PRO A 79 -12.68 -1.69 5.32
CA PRO A 79 -11.48 -1.08 4.75
C PRO A 79 -11.82 -0.29 3.49
N SER A 80 -11.20 0.88 3.33
CA SER A 80 -11.40 1.70 2.14
C SER A 80 -10.90 0.99 0.88
N ARG A 81 -11.72 0.96 -0.17
CA ARG A 81 -11.35 0.34 -1.46
C ARG A 81 -10.44 1.30 -2.22
N VAL A 82 -9.23 0.86 -2.59
CA VAL A 82 -8.32 1.67 -3.41
C VAL A 82 -8.87 1.77 -4.84
N ILE A 83 -9.03 2.99 -5.34
CA ILE A 83 -9.46 3.28 -6.71
C ILE A 83 -8.24 3.52 -7.60
N ALA A 84 -7.29 4.32 -7.12
CA ALA A 84 -6.06 4.62 -7.84
C ALA A 84 -4.91 4.84 -6.87
N GLN A 85 -3.71 4.45 -7.27
CA GLN A 85 -2.51 4.62 -6.47
C GLN A 85 -1.34 5.03 -7.36
N LYS A 86 -0.50 5.93 -6.86
CA LYS A 86 0.75 6.32 -7.50
C LYS A 86 1.88 6.21 -6.52
N VAL A 87 2.94 5.50 -6.93
CA VAL A 87 4.17 5.33 -6.17
C VAL A 87 5.29 6.02 -6.93
N ALA A 88 6.04 6.88 -6.26
CA ALA A 88 7.16 7.61 -6.84
C ALA A 88 8.33 7.69 -5.86
N ARG A 89 9.55 7.43 -6.33
CA ARG A 89 10.76 7.70 -5.56
C ARG A 89 11.01 9.20 -5.53
N THR A 90 11.31 9.76 -4.36
CA THR A 90 11.59 11.20 -4.22
C THR A 90 12.97 11.54 -4.77
N GLY A 91 13.91 10.59 -4.75
CA GLY A 91 15.26 10.76 -5.31
C GLY A 91 16.03 11.91 -4.67
N GLY A 92 15.77 12.21 -3.39
CA GLY A 92 16.40 13.29 -2.65
C GLY A 92 15.83 14.68 -2.96
N LYS A 93 14.80 14.77 -3.80
CA LYS A 93 14.05 16.02 -4.02
C LYS A 93 13.31 16.40 -2.74
N GLN A 94 13.15 17.70 -2.56
CA GLN A 94 12.37 18.26 -1.46
C GLN A 94 10.94 18.57 -1.92
N ALA A 95 10.02 18.61 -0.95
CA ALA A 95 8.65 19.07 -1.17
C ALA A 95 8.65 20.54 -1.66
N PRO A 96 7.64 20.96 -2.45
CA PRO A 96 6.42 20.24 -2.81
C PRO A 96 6.60 19.19 -3.92
N PHE A 97 5.89 18.06 -3.80
CA PHE A 97 5.83 17.03 -4.84
C PHE A 97 4.49 17.09 -5.58
N SER A 98 4.52 17.39 -6.87
CA SER A 98 3.32 17.37 -7.71
C SER A 98 2.94 15.95 -8.09
N PHE A 99 1.64 15.65 -8.05
CA PHE A 99 1.11 14.37 -8.51
C PHE A 99 -0.07 14.57 -9.48
N ILE A 100 -0.26 13.52 -10.29
CA ILE A 100 -1.41 13.34 -11.18
C ILE A 100 -1.78 11.88 -11.02
N LEU A 101 -3.04 11.63 -10.68
CA LEU A 101 -3.58 10.33 -10.37
C LEU A 101 -4.81 10.08 -11.27
N PRO A 102 -4.62 9.46 -12.45
CA PRO A 102 -5.73 9.12 -13.32
C PRO A 102 -6.59 8.02 -12.69
N TYR A 103 -7.89 8.06 -12.97
CA TYR A 103 -8.85 7.07 -12.50
C TYR A 103 -9.92 6.78 -13.57
N ASN A 104 -10.61 5.66 -13.41
CA ASN A 104 -11.78 5.32 -14.21
C ASN A 104 -13.05 5.79 -13.50
N PRO A 105 -13.88 6.66 -14.10
CA PRO A 105 -15.13 7.13 -13.50
C PRO A 105 -16.11 6.01 -13.12
N GLN A 106 -16.06 4.88 -13.82
CA GLN A 106 -16.94 3.74 -13.53
C GLN A 106 -16.62 3.06 -12.19
N ASP A 107 -15.43 3.29 -11.63
CA ASP A 107 -15.04 2.77 -10.31
C ASP A 107 -15.61 3.59 -9.15
N ILE A 108 -16.17 4.78 -9.43
CA ILE A 108 -16.68 5.72 -8.43
C ILE A 108 -18.21 5.73 -8.47
N SER A 109 -18.84 5.38 -7.35
CA SER A 109 -20.29 5.52 -7.22
C SER A 109 -20.68 7.00 -7.11
N PRO A 110 -21.85 7.43 -7.61
CA PRO A 110 -22.27 8.85 -7.58
C PRO A 110 -22.30 9.49 -6.19
N ASN A 111 -22.55 8.69 -5.14
CA ASN A 111 -22.59 9.14 -3.75
C ASN A 111 -21.34 8.72 -2.95
N ALA A 112 -20.30 8.23 -3.62
CA ALA A 112 -19.11 7.73 -2.96
C ALA A 112 -18.35 8.83 -2.22
N ARG A 113 -17.85 8.52 -1.02
CA ARG A 113 -16.91 9.34 -0.28
C ARG A 113 -15.49 8.99 -0.71
N VAL A 114 -15.02 9.66 -1.76
CA VAL A 114 -13.67 9.46 -2.30
C VAL A 114 -12.68 10.31 -1.52
N ILE A 115 -11.70 9.65 -0.91
CA ILE A 115 -10.66 10.28 -0.09
C ILE A 115 -9.29 10.14 -0.75
N LEU A 116 -8.46 11.15 -0.54
CA LEU A 116 -7.07 11.21 -0.95
C LEU A 116 -6.16 11.19 0.28
N SER A 117 -5.15 10.33 0.23
CA SER A 117 -4.12 10.20 1.26
C SER A 117 -2.75 10.01 0.62
N ALA A 118 -1.71 10.35 1.34
CA ALA A 118 -0.34 10.09 0.94
C ALA A 118 0.50 9.70 2.15
N ALA A 119 1.50 8.86 1.91
CA ALA A 119 2.49 8.46 2.88
C ALA A 119 3.87 8.42 2.23
N VAL A 120 4.90 8.69 3.04
CA VAL A 120 6.30 8.50 2.65
C VAL A 120 6.87 7.36 3.48
N THR A 121 7.51 6.42 2.81
CA THR A 121 8.25 5.33 3.43
C THR A 121 9.74 5.46 3.12
N VAL A 122 10.57 5.21 4.11
CA VAL A 122 12.05 5.19 4.02
C VAL A 122 12.50 3.82 4.52
N ASN A 123 13.28 3.09 3.73
CA ASN A 123 13.67 1.69 4.05
C ASN A 123 12.48 0.78 4.46
N GLY A 124 11.31 0.98 3.85
CA GLY A 124 10.09 0.21 4.16
C GLY A 124 9.36 0.64 5.44
N GLN A 125 9.89 1.59 6.21
CA GLN A 125 9.24 2.15 7.38
C GLN A 125 8.48 3.42 6.99
N MET A 126 7.21 3.54 7.38
CA MET A 126 6.45 4.77 7.21
C MET A 126 7.06 5.86 8.09
N THR A 127 7.45 6.98 7.49
CA THR A 127 8.07 8.11 8.20
C THR A 127 7.18 9.33 8.20
N PHE A 128 6.40 9.52 7.13
CA PHE A 128 5.40 10.59 7.03
C PHE A 128 4.07 10.05 6.55
N ILE A 129 2.99 10.65 7.05
CA ILE A 129 1.62 10.38 6.62
C ILE A 129 0.87 11.69 6.47
N THR A 130 -0.15 11.70 5.62
CA THR A 130 -1.08 12.82 5.50
C THR A 130 -1.74 13.11 6.83
N ASP A 131 -1.69 14.36 7.27
CA ASP A 131 -2.31 14.83 8.51
C ASP A 131 -3.84 14.68 8.48
N SER A 132 -4.46 15.19 7.42
CA SER A 132 -5.90 15.18 7.25
C SER A 132 -6.27 14.68 5.85
N VAL A 133 -7.00 13.56 5.76
CA VAL A 133 -7.51 13.04 4.48
C VAL A 133 -8.38 14.08 3.77
N LYS A 134 -8.29 14.14 2.44
CA LYS A 134 -9.03 15.12 1.63
C LYS A 134 -10.08 14.45 0.77
N GLU A 135 -11.30 14.98 0.77
CA GLU A 135 -12.36 14.50 -0.11
C GLU A 135 -12.24 15.13 -1.51
N VAL A 136 -12.40 14.33 -2.56
CA VAL A 136 -12.24 14.72 -3.97
C VAL A 136 -13.36 14.16 -4.84
N VAL A 137 -13.52 14.69 -6.05
CA VAL A 137 -14.43 14.23 -7.13
C VAL A 137 -15.93 14.40 -6.85
N ASN A 138 -16.45 13.84 -5.76
CA ASN A 138 -17.88 13.84 -5.43
C ASN A 138 -18.24 14.90 -4.39
N ARG A 139 -19.55 15.05 -4.10
CA ARG A 139 -20.08 15.93 -3.04
C ARG A 139 -19.69 17.42 -3.21
N GLY A 140 -19.58 17.87 -4.45
CA GLY A 140 -19.17 19.24 -4.78
C GLY A 140 -17.66 19.47 -4.69
N GLN A 141 -16.87 18.43 -4.42
CA GLN A 141 -15.42 18.50 -4.39
C GLN A 141 -14.83 18.45 -5.81
N GLY A 142 -13.80 19.25 -6.06
CA GLY A 142 -13.09 19.26 -7.34
C GLY A 142 -12.16 18.06 -7.52
N THR A 143 -11.43 18.05 -8.64
CA THR A 143 -10.37 17.07 -8.95
C THR A 143 -8.98 17.56 -8.56
N ARG A 144 -8.88 18.56 -7.68
CA ARG A 144 -7.61 19.10 -7.21
C ARG A 144 -7.59 19.22 -5.69
N ALA A 145 -6.56 18.67 -5.06
CA ALA A 145 -6.38 18.76 -3.60
C ALA A 145 -4.90 18.71 -3.22
N ASP A 146 -4.49 19.59 -2.32
CA ASP A 146 -3.15 19.59 -1.75
C ASP A 146 -3.12 18.81 -0.42
N LEU A 147 -2.05 18.06 -0.21
CA LEU A 147 -1.82 17.22 0.95
C LEU A 147 -0.70 17.82 1.81
N GLN A 148 -0.87 17.74 3.13
CA GLN A 148 0.14 18.08 4.12
C GLN A 148 0.54 16.81 4.86
N LEU A 149 1.84 16.53 4.88
CA LEU A 149 2.43 15.37 5.53
C LEU A 149 3.08 15.78 6.84
N VAL A 150 2.82 14.97 7.85
CA VAL A 150 3.38 15.05 9.19
C VAL A 150 4.13 13.77 9.53
N PRO A 151 5.14 13.81 10.41
CA PRO A 151 5.83 12.61 10.85
C PRO A 151 4.89 11.65 11.57
N VAL A 152 5.11 10.35 11.42
CA VAL A 152 4.41 9.37 12.25
C VAL A 152 4.96 9.40 13.68
N ALA A 153 4.09 9.51 14.67
CA ALA A 153 4.47 9.32 16.07
C ALA A 153 4.56 7.82 16.37
N SER A 154 5.75 7.33 16.71
CA SER A 154 5.90 5.96 17.24
C SER A 154 5.55 5.97 18.72
N VAL A 155 4.30 5.63 19.06
CA VAL A 155 3.94 5.33 20.45
C VAL A 155 4.29 3.87 20.74
N PRO A 156 5.21 3.58 21.69
CA PRO A 156 5.44 2.20 22.09
C PRO A 156 4.16 1.67 22.73
N VAL A 157 3.54 0.68 22.07
CA VAL A 157 2.41 -0.03 22.67
C VAL A 157 2.98 -0.90 23.79
N THR A 158 2.91 -0.42 25.02
CA THR A 158 3.14 -1.27 26.20
C THR A 158 2.01 -2.28 26.23
N THR A 159 2.24 -3.47 25.66
CA THR A 159 1.45 -4.64 25.99
C THR A 159 1.73 -4.94 27.46
N LYS A 160 0.90 -4.39 28.36
CA LYS A 160 0.85 -4.83 29.75
C LYS A 160 0.72 -6.35 29.71
N PRO A 161 1.70 -7.14 30.22
CA PRO A 161 1.54 -8.57 30.29
C PRO A 161 0.23 -8.80 31.00
N ALA A 162 -0.62 -9.61 30.38
CA ALA A 162 -1.78 -10.15 31.00
C ALA A 162 -1.33 -10.88 32.27
N ALA A 163 -1.29 -10.17 33.41
CA ALA A 163 -1.55 -10.76 34.70
C ALA A 163 -3.05 -11.09 34.73
N LEU A 164 -3.45 -11.98 33.80
CA LEU A 164 -4.64 -12.78 33.93
C LEU A 164 -4.31 -13.72 35.07
N GLY A 165 -4.90 -13.46 36.24
CA GLY A 165 -5.28 -14.57 37.09
C GLY A 165 -6.09 -15.59 36.25
N PRO A 166 -6.07 -16.88 36.62
CA PRO A 166 -6.74 -17.89 35.82
C PRO A 166 -8.20 -17.51 35.63
N MET A 167 -8.63 -17.42 34.37
CA MET A 167 -10.04 -17.27 34.01
C MET A 167 -10.74 -18.57 34.40
N SER A 168 -11.23 -18.64 35.63
CA SER A 168 -12.05 -19.74 36.09
C SER A 168 -13.41 -19.70 35.38
N ASN A 169 -13.68 -20.75 34.62
CA ASN A 169 -14.96 -21.02 34.00
C ASN A 169 -16.02 -21.24 35.10
N PRO A 170 -17.14 -20.49 35.14
CA PRO A 170 -18.15 -20.61 36.20
C PRO A 170 -18.94 -21.94 36.20
N ASN A 171 -18.66 -22.85 35.27
CA ASN A 171 -19.36 -24.14 35.13
C ASN A 171 -18.62 -25.35 35.76
N ASN A 172 -17.59 -25.15 36.58
CA ASN A 172 -16.94 -26.25 37.28
C ASN A 172 -16.70 -25.89 38.76
N PRO A 173 -17.65 -26.16 39.67
CA PRO A 173 -17.41 -26.07 41.09
C PRO A 173 -16.73 -27.37 41.49
N ASP A 174 -15.40 -27.40 41.60
CA ASP A 174 -14.73 -28.18 42.64
C ASP A 174 -13.19 -28.04 42.56
N LEU A 175 -12.58 -28.08 43.75
CA LEU A 175 -11.17 -28.11 44.11
C LEU A 175 -10.47 -26.80 44.49
N GLU A 176 -10.95 -26.21 45.60
CA GLU A 176 -10.08 -25.57 46.61
C GLU A 176 -9.28 -26.64 47.40
N ALA A 177 -7.95 -26.54 47.37
CA ALA A 177 -6.97 -26.96 48.39
C ALA A 177 -5.61 -26.41 47.91
N SER A 178 -4.74 -25.74 48.66
CA SER A 178 -4.51 -25.49 50.08
C SER A 178 -3.41 -24.39 50.16
N PRO A 179 -3.23 -23.64 51.27
CA PRO A 179 -2.44 -22.41 51.31
C PRO A 179 -0.97 -22.67 51.65
N ASN A 180 -0.05 -22.14 50.86
CA ASN A 180 1.35 -21.96 51.27
C ASN A 180 1.75 -20.50 51.04
N ALA A 181 1.53 -19.69 52.07
CA ALA A 181 2.10 -18.35 52.20
C ALA A 181 3.59 -18.46 52.58
N PRO A 182 4.50 -17.66 52.02
CA PRO A 182 5.82 -17.45 52.62
C PRO A 182 5.69 -16.45 53.78
N ALA A 183 6.15 -16.86 54.97
CA ALA A 183 6.25 -16.00 56.15
C ALA A 183 7.27 -14.85 55.94
N PRO A 184 7.06 -13.66 56.55
CA PRO A 184 8.08 -12.61 56.58
C PRO A 184 9.17 -12.95 57.61
N ALA A 185 10.44 -12.78 57.22
CA ALA A 185 11.59 -12.99 58.09
C ALA A 185 11.70 -11.90 59.18
N PRO A 186 12.18 -12.24 60.40
CA PRO A 186 12.19 -11.34 61.55
C PRO A 186 13.31 -10.30 61.52
N VAL A 187 12.96 -9.07 61.91
CA VAL A 187 13.85 -7.99 62.34
C VAL A 187 14.45 -8.32 63.70
N ASN A 188 15.76 -8.14 63.89
CA ASN A 188 16.38 -8.10 65.22
C ASN A 188 17.61 -7.15 65.23
N PRO A 189 18.04 -6.63 66.38
CA PRO A 189 18.26 -5.20 66.57
C PRO A 189 19.74 -4.87 66.77
N ALA A 190 20.02 -3.56 66.77
CA ALA A 190 21.32 -2.94 66.98
C ALA A 190 22.08 -3.44 68.23
N PRO A 191 23.42 -3.43 68.19
CA PRO A 191 24.25 -3.24 69.37
C PRO A 191 24.89 -1.84 69.38
N ALA A 192 24.95 -1.30 70.60
CA ALA A 192 25.44 0.01 70.98
C ALA A 192 26.93 0.26 70.68
N GLN A 193 27.27 1.54 70.52
CA GLN A 193 28.65 2.04 70.55
C GLN A 193 29.31 1.80 71.92
N PRO A 194 30.64 1.89 71.99
CA PRO A 194 31.18 3.01 72.75
C PRO A 194 32.38 3.73 72.10
N MET A 195 32.60 4.93 72.63
CA MET A 195 33.66 5.89 72.32
C MET A 195 35.06 5.41 72.72
N TYR A 196 36.05 5.60 71.83
CA TYR A 196 37.14 6.59 71.93
C TYR A 196 38.04 6.47 70.70
#